data_AF-A0A511YSE9-F1
#
_entry.id   AF-A0A511YSE9-F1
#
_cell.length_a   1.000
_cell.length_b   1.000
_cell.length_c   1.000
_cell.angle_alpha   90.00
_cell.angle_beta   90.00
_cell.angle_gamma   90.00
#
_symmetry.space_group_name_H-M   'P 1'
#
loop_
_entity.id
_entity.type
_entity.pdbx_description
1 polymer ?
#
loop_
_entity_poly.entity_id
_entity_poly.type
_entity_poly.pdbx_seq_one_letter_code
_entity_poly.pdbx_strand_id
1 'polypeptide(L)'
;MNQNNDWQIMVDKEEVAGAYGSFVLNCGSGCAMTYTAEKVQRSLPRITVTFRVEMYLDEQLSDTYYETYVFSYDSAGRIRNIRLKGKSEDVLKNGLPATQKSFEDFADELMKKNKNIGNHK
;
A
#
# COMPACT_ATOMS: atom_id res chain seq x y z
N MET A 1 -26.43 15.82 33.67
CA MET A 1 -26.53 15.07 32.40
C MET A 1 -25.73 15.85 31.37
N ASN A 2 -24.47 15.50 31.15
CA ASN A 2 -23.63 16.10 30.12
C ASN A 2 -23.52 15.10 28.98
N GLN A 3 -24.01 15.46 27.79
CA GLN A 3 -23.94 14.63 26.61
C GLN A 3 -22.53 14.78 26.03
N ASN A 4 -21.73 13.72 26.16
CA ASN A 4 -20.42 13.62 25.55
C ASN A 4 -20.60 13.51 24.03
N ASN A 5 -20.28 14.58 23.31
CA ASN A 5 -20.12 14.54 21.87
C ASN A 5 -18.71 14.03 21.56
N ASP A 6 -18.57 12.70 21.65
CA ASP A 6 -17.33 11.95 21.42
C ASP A 6 -17.09 11.72 19.93
N TRP A 7 -16.88 12.81 19.17
CA TRP A 7 -16.58 12.78 17.73
C TRP A 7 -15.16 13.28 17.42
N GLN A 8 -14.29 13.36 18.42
CA GLN A 8 -13.02 14.07 18.27
C GLN A 8 -11.81 13.26 18.69
N ILE A 9 -11.74 11.99 18.27
CA ILE A 9 -10.47 11.25 18.27
C ILE A 9 -10.38 10.41 16.98
N MET A 10 -10.29 11.09 15.83
CA MET A 10 -9.49 10.57 14.72
C MET A 10 -8.05 10.95 15.07
N VAL A 11 -7.34 10.07 15.79
CA VAL A 11 -5.88 10.24 15.92
C VAL A 11 -5.31 10.00 14.54
N ASP A 12 -4.98 11.09 13.84
CA ASP A 12 -3.92 11.11 12.84
C ASP A 12 -2.64 10.67 13.55
N LYS A 13 -2.47 9.36 13.68
CA LYS A 13 -1.21 8.79 14.11
C LYS A 13 -0.29 9.03 12.93
N GLU A 14 0.65 9.94 13.10
CA GLU A 14 1.74 10.15 12.15
C GLU A 14 2.40 8.79 11.91
N GLU A 15 2.07 8.20 10.77
CA GLU A 15 2.49 6.88 10.37
C GLU A 15 3.96 6.97 9.97
N VAL A 16 4.82 6.28 10.73
CA VAL A 16 6.25 6.23 10.44
C VAL A 16 6.42 5.61 9.05
N ALA A 17 6.95 6.38 8.10
CA ALA A 17 7.30 5.92 6.77
C ALA A 17 8.06 4.58 6.85
N GLY A 18 7.54 3.53 6.21
CA GLY A 18 8.13 2.18 6.24
C GLY A 18 7.56 1.20 7.29
N ALA A 19 6.71 1.62 8.22
CA ALA A 19 6.06 0.70 9.19
C ALA A 19 5.14 -0.33 8.51
N TYR A 20 4.67 -0.03 7.30
CA TYR A 20 3.74 -0.87 6.55
C TYR A 20 4.41 -1.88 5.63
N GLY A 21 5.71 -1.74 5.39
CA GLY A 21 6.52 -2.61 4.53
C GLY A 21 6.99 -1.88 3.27
N SER A 22 7.89 -2.53 2.55
CA SER A 22 8.41 -2.06 1.28
C SER A 22 8.70 -3.24 0.35
N PHE A 23 8.79 -2.97 -0.95
CA PHE A 23 9.23 -3.94 -1.94
C PHE A 23 10.00 -3.24 -3.07
N VAL A 24 10.82 -3.99 -3.80
CA VAL A 24 11.63 -3.48 -4.91
C VAL A 24 11.14 -4.10 -6.21
N LEU A 25 10.96 -3.25 -7.22
CA LEU A 25 10.73 -3.67 -8.60
C LEU A 25 12.00 -3.44 -9.40
N ASN A 26 12.54 -4.50 -10.00
CA ASN A 26 13.60 -4.38 -10.99
C ASN A 26 12.97 -4.05 -12.36
N CYS A 27 13.34 -2.91 -12.93
CA CYS A 27 12.83 -2.43 -14.22
C CYS A 27 13.80 -2.68 -15.40
N GLY A 28 14.93 -3.37 -15.17
CA GLY A 28 15.88 -3.76 -16.22
C GLY A 28 17.31 -3.32 -15.93
N SER A 29 18.15 -3.28 -16.97
CA SER A 29 19.58 -2.97 -16.93
C SER A 29 19.91 -1.69 -16.15
N GLY A 30 20.20 -1.82 -14.85
CA GLY A 30 20.54 -0.72 -13.95
C GLY A 30 19.34 0.01 -13.34
N CYS A 31 18.10 -0.38 -13.65
CA CYS A 31 16.89 0.30 -13.17
C CYS A 31 16.22 -0.47 -12.02
N ALA A 32 16.02 0.19 -10.88
CA ALA A 32 15.23 -0.34 -9.78
C ALA A 32 14.29 0.73 -9.20
N MET A 33 13.13 0.31 -8.73
CA MET A 33 12.18 1.17 -8.02
C MET A 33 11.85 0.56 -6.67
N THR A 34 12.09 1.31 -5.60
CA THR A 34 11.72 0.91 -4.24
C THR A 34 10.40 1.57 -3.87
N TYR A 35 9.40 0.75 -3.55
CA TYR A 35 8.10 1.18 -3.07
C TYR A 35 8.08 1.04 -1.55
N THR A 36 8.05 2.15 -0.83
CA THR A 36 7.95 2.17 0.63
C THR A 36 6.58 2.70 1.03
N ALA A 37 5.78 1.89 1.72
CA ALA A 37 4.46 2.31 2.16
C ALA A 37 4.58 3.30 3.33
N GLU A 38 4.12 4.53 3.10
CA GLU A 38 4.16 5.60 4.10
C GLU A 38 2.81 5.81 4.77
N LYS A 39 1.71 5.64 4.02
CA LYS A 39 0.36 5.82 4.55
C LYS A 39 -0.55 4.68 4.15
N VAL A 40 -1.30 4.11 5.11
CA VAL A 40 -2.28 3.05 4.86
C VAL A 40 -3.64 3.41 5.45
N GLN A 41 -4.61 3.73 4.59
CA GLN A 41 -5.99 3.99 4.98
C GLN A 41 -6.84 2.73 4.75
N ARG A 42 -7.31 2.12 5.84
CA ARG A 42 -8.05 0.85 5.82
C ARG A 42 -9.55 1.10 5.88
N SER A 43 -10.27 0.79 4.81
CA SER A 43 -11.73 0.88 4.73
C SER A 43 -12.29 -0.27 3.88
N LEU A 44 -12.33 -1.47 4.47
CA LEU A 44 -12.73 -2.69 3.75
C LEU A 44 -14.07 -2.50 3.02
N PRO A 45 -14.21 -3.00 1.78
CA PRO A 45 -13.28 -3.90 1.09
C PRO A 45 -12.11 -3.18 0.37
N ARG A 46 -11.86 -1.90 0.64
CA ARG A 46 -10.79 -1.11 0.01
C ARG A 46 -9.72 -0.70 1.00
N ILE A 47 -8.46 -0.87 0.62
CA ILE A 47 -7.32 -0.31 1.35
C ILE A 47 -6.60 0.64 0.40
N THR A 48 -6.41 1.88 0.85
CA THR A 48 -5.67 2.88 0.08
C THR A 48 -4.28 2.99 0.68
N VAL A 49 -3.25 2.86 -0.16
CA VAL A 49 -1.85 2.92 0.27
C VAL A 49 -1.15 4.01 -0.53
N THR A 50 -0.52 4.95 0.16
CA THR A 50 0.42 5.87 -0.46
C THR A 50 1.84 5.35 -0.25
N PHE A 51 2.54 5.16 -1.36
CA PHE A 51 3.94 4.79 -1.39
C PHE A 51 4.80 6.00 -1.70
N ARG A 52 5.93 6.11 -1.00
CA ARG A 52 7.10 6.82 -1.50
C ARG A 52 7.83 5.88 -2.44
N VAL A 53 8.00 6.32 -3.68
CA VAL A 53 8.68 5.57 -4.73
C VAL A 53 10.03 6.23 -4.98
N GLU A 54 11.09 5.47 -4.78
CA GLU A 54 12.46 5.88 -5.08
C GLU A 54 12.95 5.13 -6.31
N MET A 55 13.31 5.86 -7.36
CA MET A 55 13.81 5.29 -8.61
C MET A 55 15.33 5.39 -8.66
N TYR A 56 15.99 4.27 -8.92
CA TYR A 56 17.43 4.15 -9.03
C TYR A 56 17.80 3.80 -10.46
N LEU A 57 18.78 4.53 -11.00
CA LEU A 57 19.42 4.26 -12.29
C LEU A 57 20.92 4.12 -12.03
N ASP A 58 21.50 3.00 -12.47
CA ASP A 58 22.89 2.63 -12.22
C ASP A 58 23.26 2.77 -10.73
N GLU A 59 22.38 2.24 -9.87
CA GLU A 59 22.49 2.24 -8.40
C GLU A 59 22.43 3.64 -7.75
N GLN A 60 22.20 4.70 -8.53
CA GLN A 60 22.06 6.07 -8.03
C GLN A 60 20.60 6.48 -7.99
N LEU A 61 20.19 7.11 -6.87
CA LEU A 61 18.85 7.69 -6.74
C LEU A 61 18.67 8.78 -7.80
N SER A 62 17.76 8.52 -8.73
CA SER A 62 17.45 9.40 -9.86
C SER A 62 16.21 10.24 -9.62
N ASP A 63 15.22 9.71 -8.90
CA ASP A 63 13.97 10.40 -8.60
C ASP A 63 13.32 9.89 -7.32
N THR A 64 12.46 10.71 -6.72
CA THR A 64 11.59 10.36 -5.61
C THR A 64 10.23 11.00 -5.81
N TYR A 65 9.18 10.18 -5.84
CA TYR A 65 7.81 10.65 -6.00
C TYR A 65 6.84 9.81 -5.17
N TYR A 66 5.55 10.16 -5.24
CA TYR A 66 4.50 9.53 -4.46
C TYR A 66 3.41 8.96 -5.35
N GLU A 67 3.04 7.72 -5.08
CA GLU A 67 1.94 7.04 -5.76
C GLU A 67 0.93 6.53 -4.75
N THR A 68 -0.36 6.70 -5.04
CA THR A 68 -1.43 6.16 -4.21
C THR A 68 -2.14 5.05 -4.94
N TYR A 69 -2.13 3.84 -4.39
CA TYR A 69 -2.83 2.68 -4.92
C TYR A 69 -4.07 2.33 -4.08
N VAL A 70 -5.10 1.83 -4.76
CA VAL A 70 -6.31 1.30 -4.15
C VAL A 70 -6.33 -0.21 -4.36
N PHE A 71 -6.24 -0.94 -3.25
CA PHE A 71 -6.34 -2.39 -3.16
C PHE A 71 -7.80 -2.75 -2.88
N SER A 72 -8.46 -3.46 -3.79
CA SER A 72 -9.83 -3.91 -3.60
C SER A 72 -9.86 -5.41 -3.33
N TYR A 73 -10.49 -5.80 -2.24
CA TYR A 73 -10.62 -7.18 -1.80
C TYR A 73 -12.04 -7.70 -1.99
N ASP A 74 -12.21 -9.02 -2.02
CA ASP A 74 -13.53 -9.64 -1.89
C ASP A 74 -13.93 -9.89 -0.43
N SER A 75 -15.15 -10.41 -0.23
CA SER A 75 -15.68 -10.72 1.09
C SER A 75 -14.87 -11.80 1.84
N ALA A 76 -14.07 -12.61 1.13
CA ALA A 76 -13.17 -13.58 1.74
C ALA A 76 -11.78 -12.98 2.05
N GLY A 77 -11.57 -11.69 1.78
CA GLY A 77 -10.31 -11.00 2.00
C GLY A 77 -9.25 -11.29 0.95
N ARG A 78 -9.62 -11.84 -0.22
CA ARG A 78 -8.70 -12.09 -1.33
C ARG A 78 -8.60 -10.86 -2.21
N ILE A 79 -7.40 -10.51 -2.67
CA ILE A 79 -7.21 -9.37 -3.56
C ILE A 79 -7.93 -9.61 -4.90
N ARG A 80 -8.66 -8.60 -5.38
CA ARG A 80 -9.42 -8.64 -6.66
C ARG A 80 -8.79 -7.77 -7.74
N ASN A 81 -8.35 -6.58 -7.36
CA ASN A 81 -7.65 -5.66 -8.25
C ASN A 81 -6.82 -4.67 -7.43
N ILE A 82 -5.81 -4.12 -8.09
CA ILE A 82 -4.96 -3.06 -7.55
C ILE A 82 -4.86 -1.98 -8.61
N ARG A 83 -5.22 -0.75 -8.26
CA ARG A 83 -5.25 0.37 -9.22
C ARG A 83 -4.52 1.58 -8.68
N LEU A 84 -3.74 2.23 -9.54
CA LEU A 84 -3.22 3.57 -9.25
C LEU A 84 -4.39 4.55 -9.19
N LYS A 85 -4.41 5.44 -8.19
CA LYS A 85 -5.48 6.41 -7.99
C LYS A 85 -5.61 7.32 -9.21
N GLY A 86 -6.83 7.43 -9.74
CA GLY A 86 -7.11 8.22 -10.94
C GLY A 86 -6.83 7.47 -12.26
N LYS A 87 -6.38 6.21 -12.22
CA LYS A 87 -6.22 5.35 -13.40
C LYS A 87 -7.22 4.19 -13.35
N SER A 88 -7.60 3.69 -14.53
CA SER A 88 -8.50 2.53 -14.68
C SER A 88 -7.77 1.20 -14.77
N GLU A 89 -6.46 1.23 -15.03
CA GLU A 89 -5.63 0.05 -15.23
C GLU A 89 -5.46 -0.76 -13.94
N ASP A 90 -5.54 -2.08 -14.09
CA ASP A 90 -5.39 -3.03 -13.00
C ASP A 90 -3.98 -3.63 -13.05
N VAL A 91 -3.19 -3.38 -12.02
CA VAL A 91 -1.80 -3.86 -11.91
C VAL A 91 -1.76 -5.38 -12.03
N LEU A 92 -2.76 -6.08 -11.46
CA LEU A 92 -2.83 -7.55 -11.47
C LEU A 92 -3.12 -8.13 -12.86
N LYS A 93 -3.49 -7.30 -13.84
CA LYS A 93 -3.78 -7.75 -15.21
C LYS A 93 -2.79 -7.22 -16.22
N ASN A 94 -2.35 -5.99 -16.04
CA ASN A 94 -1.56 -5.25 -17.02
C ASN A 94 -0.08 -5.13 -16.64
N GLY A 95 0.28 -5.38 -15.37
CA GLY A 95 1.67 -5.33 -14.91
C GLY A 95 2.51 -6.48 -15.46
N LEU A 96 3.84 -6.33 -15.42
CA LEU A 96 4.75 -7.46 -15.66
C LEU A 96 4.57 -8.51 -14.55
N PRO A 97 4.81 -9.81 -14.81
CA PRO A 97 4.60 -10.87 -13.82
C PRO A 97 5.30 -10.62 -12.48
N ALA A 98 6.54 -10.09 -12.50
CA ALA A 98 7.26 -9.73 -11.28
C ALA A 98 6.56 -8.61 -10.49
N THR A 99 6.09 -7.57 -11.19
CA THR A 99 5.31 -6.47 -10.59
C THR A 99 4.02 -6.98 -9.98
N GLN A 100 3.26 -7.80 -10.73
CA GLN A 100 2.03 -8.41 -10.23
C GLN A 100 2.30 -9.15 -8.91
N LYS A 101 3.31 -10.01 -8.90
CA LYS A 101 3.68 -10.79 -7.72
C LYS A 101 4.06 -9.93 -6.52
N SER A 102 4.89 -8.90 -6.70
CA SER A 102 5.27 -8.02 -5.58
C SER A 102 4.07 -7.29 -4.97
N PHE A 103 3.15 -6.82 -5.81
CA PHE A 103 1.93 -6.16 -5.34
C PHE A 103 0.95 -7.13 -4.67
N GLU A 104 0.82 -8.37 -5.17
CA GLU A 104 0.03 -9.43 -4.52
C GLU A 104 0.61 -9.83 -3.16
N ASP A 105 1.92 -10.08 -3.09
CA ASP A 105 2.60 -10.44 -1.85
C ASP A 105 2.42 -9.33 -0.79
N PHE A 106 2.54 -8.05 -1.20
CA PHE A 106 2.25 -6.91 -0.33
C PHE A 106 0.77 -6.85 0.10
N ALA A 107 -0.17 -7.13 -0.80
CA ALA A 107 -1.61 -7.13 -0.50
C ALA A 107 -1.98 -8.20 0.55
N ASP A 108 -1.32 -9.35 0.52
CA ASP A 108 -1.50 -10.41 1.50
C ASP A 108 -0.95 -10.00 2.87
N GLU A 109 0.23 -9.39 2.92
CA GLU A 109 0.80 -8.86 4.16
C GLU A 109 -0.08 -7.77 4.78
N LEU A 110 -0.69 -6.90 3.97
CA LEU A 110 -1.67 -5.92 4.45
C LEU A 110 -2.83 -6.59 5.18
N MET A 111 -3.34 -7.71 4.67
CA MET A 111 -4.46 -8.44 5.28
C MET A 111 -4.05 -9.25 6.50
N LYS A 112 -2.83 -9.79 6.55
CA LYS A 112 -2.27 -10.44 7.75
C LYS A 112 -2.13 -9.45 8.91
N LYS A 113 -1.56 -8.27 8.65
CA LYS A 113 -1.43 -7.21 9.66
C LYS A 113 -2.78 -6.75 10.22
N ASN A 114 -3.85 -6.79 9.42
CA ASN A 114 -5.22 -6.48 9.89
C ASN A 114 -5.72 -7.48 10.96
N LYS A 115 -5.42 -8.78 10.81
CA LYS A 115 -5.86 -9.81 11.77
C LYS A 115 -5.20 -9.66 13.14
N ASN A 116 -3.96 -9.18 13.18
CA ASN A 116 -3.18 -9.06 14.42
C ASN A 116 -3.54 -7.82 15.25
N ILE A 117 -4.14 -6.79 14.65
CA ILE A 117 -4.61 -5.59 15.39
C ILE A 117 -5.87 -5.91 16.23
N GLY A 118 -6.56 -7.02 15.95
CA GLY A 118 -7.73 -7.49 16.70
C GLY A 118 -7.42 -8.36 17.93
N ASN A 119 -6.16 -8.69 18.22
CA ASN A 119 -5.76 -9.65 19.26
C ASN A 119 -4.95 -9.03 20.42
N HIS A 120 -5.21 -7.78 20.78
CA HIS A 120 -4.89 -7.28 22.12
C HIS A 120 -6.19 -7.21 22.92
N LYS A 121 -6.51 -8.30 23.62
CA LYS A 121 -7.50 -8.35 24.67
C LYS A 121 -6.84 -8.86 25.94
#